data_AF-A0AAV4DE18-F1
#
_entry.id   AF-A0AAV4DE18-F1
#
_cell.length_a   1.000
_cell.length_b   1.000
_cell.length_c   1.000
_cell.angle_alpha   90.00
_cell.angle_beta   90.00
_cell.angle_gamma   90.00
#
_symmetry.space_group_name_H-M   'P 1'
#
loop_
_entity.id
_entity.type
_entity.pdbx_description
1 polymer ?
#
loop_
_entity_poly.entity_id
_entity_poly.type
_entity_poly.pdbx_seq_one_letter_code
_entity_poly.pdbx_strand_id
1 'polypeptide(L)'
;MPLQFKSVFTKSRTVTAILALFVLAVSLHVPMMSMFTIVWSTEPQSNVSFPYVLRQSSDSIIRFNDMLNRTSLPWINFIIMIACVAIIKVKLYQSSLMRRSQTSTPASNPKQATEGEEDQGRSSKDLRVIQSVVLICCIFIVSQLPFLVYSTGRLINPEFDVYKKLENLFYIFTTISQTFSYLNASVNIFVYYNYNSKYRSIFLSITKSKPTSTSKTR
;
A
#
# COMPACT_ATOMS: atom_id res chain seq x y z
N MET A 1 24.41 19.83 3.66
CA MET A 1 24.21 19.53 5.09
C MET A 1 23.69 18.10 5.26
N PRO A 2 24.56 17.09 5.41
CA PRO A 2 24.15 15.73 5.80
C PRO A 2 24.26 15.62 7.33
N LEU A 3 23.26 15.09 8.05
CA LEU A 3 23.41 14.34 9.33
C LEU A 3 22.17 14.29 10.25
N GLN A 4 21.07 15.01 10.01
CA GLN A 4 19.88 14.86 10.88
C GLN A 4 18.95 13.67 10.50
N PHE A 5 19.20 12.99 9.37
CA PHE A 5 18.36 11.88 8.89
C PHE A 5 18.33 10.67 9.85
N LYS A 6 19.40 10.43 10.61
CA LYS A 6 19.51 9.26 11.51
C LYS A 6 18.66 9.38 12.78
N SER A 7 18.33 10.62 13.19
CA SER A 7 17.48 10.90 14.37
C SER A 7 15.99 10.76 14.03
N VAL A 8 15.59 11.17 12.81
CA VAL A 8 14.18 11.16 12.38
C VAL A 8 13.66 9.74 12.14
N PHE A 9 14.47 8.84 11.57
CA PHE A 9 14.08 7.45 11.26
C PHE A 9 14.55 6.45 12.34
N THR A 10 14.08 6.62 13.56
CA THR A 10 14.31 5.65 14.64
C THR A 10 13.27 4.52 14.59
N LYS A 11 13.70 3.26 14.72
CA LYS A 11 12.83 2.06 14.69
C LYS A 11 11.60 2.20 15.60
N SER A 12 11.78 2.77 16.79
CA SER A 12 10.69 3.00 17.76
C SER A 12 9.59 3.91 17.19
N ARG A 13 9.96 5.04 16.57
CA ARG A 13 9.00 5.97 15.96
C ARG A 13 8.25 5.35 14.78
N THR A 14 8.95 4.55 13.97
CA THR A 14 8.31 3.82 12.87
C THR A 14 7.30 2.80 13.38
N VAL A 15 7.62 2.06 14.45
CA VAL A 15 6.68 1.10 15.05
C VAL A 15 5.46 1.83 15.64
N THR A 16 5.65 2.93 16.37
CA THR A 16 4.54 3.74 16.91
C THR A 16 3.65 4.27 15.79
N ALA A 17 4.24 4.79 14.69
CA ALA A 17 3.48 5.26 13.55
C ALA A 17 2.67 4.13 12.87
N ILE A 18 3.26 2.95 12.69
CA ILE A 18 2.57 1.78 12.13
C ILE A 18 1.40 1.36 13.02
N LEU A 19 1.61 1.28 14.33
CA LEU A 19 0.55 0.95 15.29
C LEU A 19 -0.57 1.99 15.28
N ALA A 20 -0.23 3.27 15.25
CA ALA A 20 -1.21 4.35 15.17
C ALA A 20 -2.02 4.27 13.86
N LEU A 21 -1.37 4.00 12.72
CA LEU A 21 -2.05 3.79 11.44
C LEU A 21 -2.98 2.58 11.47
N PHE A 22 -2.56 1.49 12.12
CA PHE A 22 -3.38 0.29 12.26
C PHE A 22 -4.62 0.54 13.12
N VAL A 23 -4.44 1.15 14.30
CA VAL A 23 -5.55 1.51 15.20
C VAL A 23 -6.51 2.49 14.52
N LEU A 24 -5.99 3.48 13.79
CA LEU A 24 -6.79 4.40 13.00
C LEU A 24 -7.59 3.66 11.92
N ALA A 25 -6.95 2.77 11.14
CA ALA A 25 -7.61 2.00 10.10
C ALA A 25 -8.75 1.12 10.65
N VAL A 26 -8.52 0.45 11.78
CA VAL A 26 -9.54 -0.34 12.48
C VAL A 26 -10.67 0.57 12.96
N SER A 27 -10.35 1.68 13.62
CA SER A 27 -11.34 2.63 14.14
C SER A 27 -12.24 3.22 13.05
N LEU A 28 -11.70 3.47 11.85
CA LEU A 28 -12.46 3.94 10.70
C LEU A 28 -13.42 2.86 10.13
N HIS A 29 -13.10 1.57 10.32
CA HIS A 29 -13.92 0.43 9.84
C HIS A 29 -14.92 -0.08 10.89
N VAL A 30 -14.68 0.15 12.18
CA VAL A 30 -15.59 -0.25 13.27
C VAL A 30 -17.02 0.28 13.05
N PRO A 31 -17.25 1.55 12.66
CA PRO A 31 -18.58 2.06 12.37
C PRO A 31 -19.27 1.30 11.24
N MET A 32 -18.54 0.78 10.25
CA MET A 32 -19.11 -0.02 9.16
C MET A 32 -19.56 -1.39 9.68
N MET A 33 -18.77 -2.00 10.55
CA MET A 33 -19.08 -3.31 11.14
C MET A 33 -20.27 -3.25 12.08
N SER A 34 -20.45 -2.15 12.83
CA SER A 34 -21.59 -1.97 13.75
C SER A 34 -22.94 -1.73 13.06
N MET A 35 -22.97 -1.54 11.73
CA MET A 35 -24.22 -1.32 10.98
C MET A 35 -24.97 -2.63 10.64
N PHE A 36 -24.36 -3.77 10.92
CA PHE A 36 -24.88 -5.09 10.61
C PHE A 36 -25.30 -5.79 11.90
N THR A 37 -26.58 -6.18 11.99
CA THR A 37 -27.12 -6.98 13.10
C THR A 37 -27.54 -8.34 12.57
N ILE A 38 -27.28 -9.40 13.33
CA ILE A 38 -27.73 -10.74 12.98
C ILE A 38 -29.14 -10.90 13.52
N VAL A 39 -30.12 -11.08 12.64
CA VAL A 39 -31.50 -11.37 13.01
C VAL A 39 -31.80 -12.81 12.61
N TRP A 40 -32.67 -13.47 13.37
CA TRP A 40 -33.16 -14.80 13.07
C TRP A 40 -34.48 -14.69 12.31
N SER A 41 -34.54 -15.23 11.09
CA SER A 41 -35.80 -15.32 10.34
C SER A 41 -36.10 -16.78 10.06
N THR A 42 -37.36 -17.11 10.28
CA THR A 42 -37.94 -18.41 9.96
C THR A 42 -38.55 -18.34 8.57
N GLU A 43 -38.07 -19.19 7.66
CA GLU A 43 -38.68 -19.34 6.34
C GLU A 43 -40.09 -19.95 6.49
N PRO A 44 -41.17 -19.28 6.04
CA PRO A 44 -42.53 -19.78 6.23
C PRO A 44 -42.82 -21.10 5.51
N GLN A 45 -42.04 -21.41 4.47
CA GLN A 45 -42.24 -22.58 3.60
C GLN A 45 -41.53 -23.84 4.13
N SER A 46 -40.44 -23.71 4.90
CA SER A 46 -39.60 -24.84 5.31
C SER A 46 -39.40 -24.93 6.84
N ASN A 47 -39.92 -23.98 7.63
CA ASN A 47 -39.75 -23.92 9.09
C ASN A 47 -38.28 -23.98 9.57
N VAL A 48 -37.35 -23.64 8.69
CA VAL A 48 -35.92 -23.56 9.03
C VAL A 48 -35.62 -22.14 9.48
N SER A 49 -35.01 -21.99 10.64
CA SER A 49 -34.45 -20.71 11.09
C SER A 49 -33.06 -20.55 10.52
N PHE A 50 -32.82 -19.51 9.73
CA PHE A 50 -31.47 -19.15 9.31
C PHE A 50 -31.10 -17.75 9.81
N PRO A 51 -29.85 -17.56 10.28
CA PRO A 51 -29.35 -16.24 10.61
C PRO A 51 -29.19 -15.45 9.31
N TYR A 52 -29.80 -14.27 9.25
CA TYR A 52 -29.65 -13.34 8.15
C TYR A 52 -29.22 -11.99 8.72
N VAL A 53 -28.33 -11.32 7.99
CA VAL A 53 -27.76 -10.05 8.42
C VAL A 53 -28.71 -8.94 7.99
N LEU A 54 -29.39 -8.32 8.96
CA LEU A 54 -30.21 -7.13 8.73
C LEU A 54 -29.43 -5.86 9.05
N ARG A 55 -29.60 -4.87 8.18
CA ARG A 55 -28.99 -3.54 8.32
C ARG A 55 -29.94 -2.66 9.13
N GLN A 56 -29.56 -2.30 10.36
CA GLN A 56 -30.48 -1.75 11.38
C GLN A 56 -30.56 -0.21 11.42
N SER A 57 -29.55 0.50 10.93
CA SER A 57 -29.44 1.97 11.06
C SER A 57 -30.33 2.74 10.06
N SER A 58 -30.66 4.00 10.37
CA SER A 58 -31.43 4.88 9.47
C SER A 58 -30.74 5.04 8.10
N ASP A 59 -31.51 4.90 7.01
CA ASP A 59 -31.00 4.96 5.62
C ASP A 59 -30.12 6.19 5.33
N SER A 60 -30.45 7.35 5.91
CA SER A 60 -29.69 8.59 5.72
C SER A 60 -28.30 8.56 6.37
N ILE A 61 -28.18 7.99 7.58
CA ILE A 61 -26.90 7.86 8.30
C ILE A 61 -26.01 6.83 7.60
N ILE A 62 -26.61 5.76 7.09
CA ILE A 62 -25.91 4.74 6.30
C ILE A 62 -25.35 5.34 5.02
N ARG A 63 -26.19 6.03 4.23
CA ARG A 63 -25.75 6.61 2.95
C ARG A 63 -24.63 7.61 3.15
N PHE A 64 -24.71 8.41 4.21
CA PHE A 64 -23.66 9.37 4.55
C PHE A 64 -22.36 8.67 4.98
N ASN A 65 -22.44 7.66 5.85
CA ASN A 65 -21.26 6.87 6.25
C ASN A 65 -20.66 6.14 5.05
N ASP A 66 -21.48 5.49 4.21
CA ASP A 66 -21.05 4.75 3.02
C ASP A 66 -20.39 5.69 1.99
N MET A 67 -20.93 6.91 1.78
CA MET A 67 -20.30 7.93 0.93
C MET A 67 -18.94 8.38 1.48
N LEU A 68 -18.85 8.67 2.78
CA LEU A 68 -17.58 9.10 3.39
C LEU A 68 -16.53 7.98 3.35
N ASN A 69 -16.92 6.75 3.71
CA ASN A 69 -16.00 5.63 3.82
C ASN A 69 -15.59 5.06 2.46
N ARG A 70 -16.54 4.89 1.52
CA ARG A 70 -16.26 4.33 0.19
C ARG A 70 -15.73 5.33 -0.81
N THR A 71 -16.02 6.63 -0.67
CA THR A 71 -15.62 7.64 -1.65
C THR A 71 -14.62 8.61 -1.08
N SER A 72 -14.92 9.31 0.02
CA SER A 72 -14.04 10.37 0.53
C SER A 72 -12.69 9.84 1.02
N LEU A 73 -12.67 8.76 1.82
CA LEU A 73 -11.42 8.20 2.34
C LEU A 73 -10.47 7.69 1.25
N PRO A 74 -10.93 6.90 0.24
CA PRO A 74 -10.06 6.48 -0.86
C PRO A 74 -9.52 7.64 -1.69
N TRP A 75 -10.31 8.68 -1.94
CA TRP A 75 -9.85 9.87 -2.63
C TRP A 75 -8.78 10.63 -1.83
N ILE A 76 -8.99 10.81 -0.52
CA ILE A 76 -8.00 11.45 0.36
C ILE A 76 -6.69 10.66 0.36
N ASN A 77 -6.75 9.34 0.54
CA ASN A 77 -5.57 8.48 0.52
C ASN A 77 -4.83 8.56 -0.82
N PHE A 78 -5.57 8.56 -1.93
CA PHE A 78 -5.00 8.69 -3.26
C PHE A 78 -4.26 10.02 -3.47
N ILE A 79 -4.87 11.14 -3.06
CA ILE A 79 -4.24 12.48 -3.15
C ILE A 79 -2.97 12.53 -2.29
N ILE A 80 -3.04 12.03 -1.05
CA ILE A 80 -1.88 11.97 -0.15
C ILE A 80 -0.76 11.12 -0.77
N MET A 81 -1.10 9.98 -1.36
CA MET A 81 -0.13 9.10 -2.01
C MET A 81 0.57 9.79 -3.19
N ILE A 82 -0.20 10.47 -4.06
CA ILE A 82 0.36 11.24 -5.18
C ILE A 82 1.30 12.33 -4.67
N ALA A 83 0.87 13.11 -3.67
CA ALA A 83 1.69 14.16 -3.08
C ALA A 83 2.99 13.59 -2.50
N CYS A 84 2.92 12.47 -1.79
CA CYS A 84 4.08 11.77 -1.24
C CYS A 84 5.06 11.34 -2.34
N VAL A 85 4.57 10.70 -3.41
CA VAL A 85 5.40 10.29 -4.54
C VAL A 85 6.04 11.49 -5.23
N ALA A 86 5.29 12.57 -5.46
CA ALA A 86 5.82 13.79 -6.06
C ALA A 86 6.94 14.39 -5.21
N ILE A 87 6.75 14.49 -3.89
CA ILE A 87 7.77 14.97 -2.95
C ILE A 87 9.01 14.06 -3.02
N ILE A 88 8.84 12.74 -2.97
CA ILE A 88 9.98 11.80 -3.05
C ILE A 88 10.72 11.97 -4.38
N LYS A 89 10.01 12.04 -5.51
CA LYS A 89 10.61 12.25 -6.84
C LYS A 89 11.41 13.54 -6.91
N VAL A 90 10.85 14.65 -6.42
CA VAL A 90 11.54 15.96 -6.39
C VAL A 90 12.78 15.90 -5.52
N LYS A 91 12.68 15.34 -4.30
CA LYS A 91 13.83 15.21 -3.40
C LYS A 91 14.92 14.30 -3.97
N LEU A 92 14.53 13.22 -4.66
CA LEU A 92 15.44 12.32 -5.35
C LEU A 92 16.18 13.03 -6.49
N TYR A 93 15.45 13.79 -7.31
CA TYR A 93 16.02 14.54 -8.43
C TYR A 93 17.02 15.59 -7.93
N GLN A 94 16.64 16.36 -6.91
CA GLN A 94 17.53 17.34 -6.28
C GLN A 94 18.80 16.69 -5.71
N SER A 95 18.65 15.58 -4.99
CA SER A 95 19.81 14.83 -4.47
C SER A 95 20.69 14.28 -5.59
N SER A 96 20.11 13.89 -6.73
CA SER A 96 20.86 13.37 -7.87
C SER A 96 21.64 14.47 -8.61
N LEU A 97 21.07 15.68 -8.71
CA LEU A 97 21.69 16.82 -9.37
C LEU A 97 22.89 17.34 -8.57
N MET A 98 22.75 17.48 -7.25
CA MET A 98 23.84 17.89 -6.36
C MET A 98 25.04 16.94 -6.45
N ARG A 99 24.77 15.64 -6.62
CA ARG A 99 25.82 14.63 -6.77
C ARG A 99 26.53 14.72 -8.12
N ARG A 100 25.81 15.00 -9.19
CA ARG A 100 26.41 15.25 -10.52
C ARG A 100 27.30 16.47 -10.53
N SER A 101 26.92 17.55 -9.83
CA SER A 101 27.75 18.77 -9.73
C SER A 101 29.05 18.59 -8.94
N GLN A 102 29.14 17.60 -8.05
CA GLN A 102 30.37 17.30 -7.30
C GLN A 102 31.35 16.41 -8.08
N THR A 103 30.90 15.68 -9.11
CA THR A 103 31.78 14.85 -9.95
C THR A 103 32.46 15.65 -11.07
N SER A 104 31.93 16.84 -11.41
CA SER A 104 32.45 17.72 -12.46
C SER A 104 33.59 18.66 -12.02
N THR A 105 34.02 18.63 -10.77
CA THR A 105 35.22 19.35 -10.31
C THR A 105 36.42 18.39 -10.32
N PRO A 106 37.47 18.62 -11.12
CA PRO A 106 38.63 17.73 -11.16
C PRO A 106 39.31 17.71 -9.78
N ALA A 107 39.38 16.51 -9.18
CA ALA A 107 39.94 16.27 -7.86
C ALA A 107 41.45 16.55 -7.86
N SER A 108 41.87 17.62 -7.18
CA SER A 108 43.26 18.02 -7.02
C SER A 108 43.96 17.38 -5.80
N ASN A 109 43.38 16.36 -5.16
CA ASN A 109 44.02 15.71 -4.00
C ASN A 109 43.81 14.18 -3.92
N PRO A 110 44.88 13.37 -3.96
CA PRO A 110 44.79 11.90 -3.95
C PRO A 110 44.46 11.26 -2.59
N LYS A 111 44.33 12.04 -1.51
CA LYS A 111 43.99 11.53 -0.16
C LYS A 111 42.48 11.40 0.11
N GLN A 112 41.62 11.83 -0.82
CA GLN A 112 40.16 11.88 -0.64
C GLN A 112 39.40 10.76 -1.36
N ALA A 113 40.13 9.85 -2.02
CA ALA A 113 39.55 8.78 -2.83
C ALA A 113 38.95 7.63 -1.98
N THR A 114 39.51 7.34 -0.81
CA THR A 114 39.08 6.21 0.03
C THR A 114 37.80 6.48 0.82
N GLU A 115 37.55 7.72 1.26
CA GLU A 115 36.30 8.08 1.95
C GLU A 115 35.11 8.25 0.98
N GLY A 116 35.39 8.64 -0.27
CA GLY A 116 34.38 8.85 -1.31
C GLY A 116 33.70 7.55 -1.78
N GLU A 117 34.43 6.42 -1.84
CA GLU A 117 33.89 5.14 -2.31
C GLU A 117 32.87 4.52 -1.33
N GLU A 118 33.11 4.60 -0.03
CA GLU A 118 32.19 4.05 0.98
C GLU A 118 30.88 4.85 1.04
N ASP A 119 30.95 6.17 1.02
CA ASP A 119 29.77 7.03 1.04
C ASP A 119 29.00 6.93 -0.30
N GLN A 120 29.73 6.77 -1.41
CA GLN A 120 29.14 6.56 -2.73
C GLN A 120 28.38 5.22 -2.82
N GLY A 121 28.91 4.16 -2.20
CA GLY A 121 28.30 2.85 -2.10
C GLY A 121 27.07 2.80 -1.18
N ARG A 122 27.06 3.52 -0.06
CA ARG A 122 25.90 3.63 0.85
C ARG A 122 24.76 4.41 0.22
N SER A 123 25.05 5.57 -0.37
CA SER A 123 24.07 6.39 -1.09
C SER A 123 23.39 5.64 -2.24
N SER A 124 24.13 4.79 -2.96
CA SER A 124 23.55 3.97 -4.05
C SER A 124 22.59 2.88 -3.54
N LYS A 125 22.83 2.33 -2.35
CA LYS A 125 21.93 1.37 -1.71
C LYS A 125 20.64 2.05 -1.25
N ASP A 126 20.75 3.23 -0.64
CA ASP A 126 19.60 4.01 -0.20
C ASP A 126 18.72 4.45 -1.38
N LEU A 127 19.34 4.85 -2.51
CA LEU A 127 18.64 5.16 -3.75
C LEU A 127 17.80 3.99 -4.28
N ARG A 128 18.33 2.75 -4.24
CA ARG A 128 17.57 1.56 -4.66
C ARG A 128 16.36 1.31 -3.78
N VAL A 129 16.49 1.52 -2.46
CA VAL A 129 15.36 1.40 -1.53
C VAL A 129 14.29 2.45 -1.87
N ILE A 130 14.67 3.71 -2.05
CA ILE A 130 13.73 4.78 -2.40
C ILE A 130 13.06 4.50 -3.75
N GLN A 131 13.80 4.03 -4.75
CA GLN A 131 13.25 3.63 -6.05
C GLN A 131 12.20 2.52 -5.91
N SER A 132 12.41 1.53 -5.03
CA SER A 132 11.44 0.48 -4.78
C SER A 132 10.15 0.99 -4.16
N VAL A 133 10.25 1.90 -3.17
CA VAL A 133 9.09 2.55 -2.55
C VAL A 133 8.30 3.35 -3.59
N VAL A 134 8.98 4.14 -4.42
CA VAL A 134 8.33 4.90 -5.49
C VAL A 134 7.63 3.99 -6.49
N LEU A 135 8.24 2.87 -6.87
CA LEU A 135 7.64 1.91 -7.78
C LEU A 135 6.37 1.28 -7.19
N ILE A 136 6.41 0.87 -5.91
CA ILE A 136 5.24 0.34 -5.19
C ILE A 136 4.13 1.38 -5.15
N CYS A 137 4.44 2.64 -4.83
CA CYS A 137 3.44 3.70 -4.82
C CYS A 137 2.85 3.95 -6.22
N CYS A 138 3.65 3.92 -7.29
CA CYS A 138 3.15 4.06 -8.66
C CYS A 138 2.21 2.90 -9.04
N ILE A 139 2.56 1.66 -8.68
CA ILE A 139 1.71 0.49 -8.91
C ILE A 139 0.39 0.64 -8.13
N PHE A 140 0.47 1.03 -6.86
CA PHE A 140 -0.72 1.30 -6.05
C PHE A 140 -1.63 2.35 -6.68
N ILE A 141 -1.09 3.48 -7.15
CA ILE A 141 -1.84 4.53 -7.82
C ILE A 141 -2.59 3.97 -9.04
N VAL A 142 -1.89 3.26 -9.93
CA VAL A 142 -2.49 2.70 -11.15
C VAL A 142 -3.57 1.66 -10.80
N SER A 143 -3.30 0.80 -9.82
CA SER A 143 -4.27 -0.21 -9.37
C SER A 143 -5.48 0.35 -8.63
N GLN A 144 -5.36 1.53 -8.03
CA GLN A 144 -6.46 2.18 -7.33
C GLN A 144 -7.36 3.01 -8.26
N LEU A 145 -6.89 3.37 -9.46
CA LEU A 145 -7.67 4.16 -10.41
C LEU A 145 -9.03 3.53 -10.78
N PRO A 146 -9.11 2.23 -11.15
CA PRO A 146 -10.40 1.60 -11.47
C PRO A 146 -11.40 1.72 -10.31
N PHE A 147 -10.89 1.60 -9.07
CA PHE A 147 -11.69 1.74 -7.86
C PHE A 147 -12.30 3.14 -7.74
N LEU A 148 -11.48 4.19 -7.95
CA LEU A 148 -11.93 5.57 -7.86
C LEU A 148 -12.94 5.93 -8.95
N VAL A 149 -12.72 5.40 -10.16
CA VAL A 149 -13.62 5.61 -11.30
C VAL A 149 -15.01 5.04 -11.00
N TYR A 150 -15.12 3.78 -10.58
CA TYR A 150 -16.44 3.21 -10.28
C TYR A 150 -17.08 3.86 -9.05
N SER A 151 -16.29 4.20 -8.02
CA SER A 151 -16.82 4.87 -6.82
C SER A 151 -17.41 6.24 -7.16
N THR A 152 -16.79 6.97 -8.08
CA THR A 152 -17.29 8.27 -8.54
C THR A 152 -18.50 8.09 -9.46
N GLY A 153 -18.49 7.06 -10.32
CA GLY A 153 -19.65 6.70 -11.15
C GLY A 153 -20.91 6.42 -10.33
N ARG A 154 -20.77 5.74 -9.19
CA ARG A 154 -21.87 5.49 -8.24
C ARG A 154 -22.41 6.77 -7.59
N LEU A 155 -21.55 7.77 -7.37
CA LEU A 155 -21.96 9.05 -6.79
C LEU A 155 -22.75 9.91 -7.78
N ILE A 156 -22.33 9.92 -9.06
CA ILE A 156 -22.98 10.70 -10.12
C ILE A 156 -24.30 10.06 -10.52
N ASN A 157 -24.30 8.74 -10.73
CA ASN A 157 -25.47 7.99 -11.18
C ASN A 157 -25.89 7.01 -10.09
N PRO A 158 -26.91 7.33 -9.29
CA PRO A 158 -27.40 6.40 -8.28
C PRO A 158 -27.99 5.13 -8.90
N GLU A 159 -28.31 5.10 -10.21
CA GLU A 159 -28.69 3.87 -10.93
C GLU A 159 -27.53 2.90 -11.18
N PHE A 160 -26.27 3.35 -10.99
CA PHE A 160 -25.06 2.52 -11.02
C PHE A 160 -24.78 1.92 -9.65
N ASP A 161 -25.72 1.08 -9.17
CA ASP A 161 -25.62 0.40 -7.88
C ASP A 161 -26.19 -1.02 -7.98
N VAL A 162 -25.94 -1.84 -6.96
CA VAL A 162 -26.47 -3.21 -6.87
C VAL A 162 -28.00 -3.16 -6.90
N TYR A 163 -28.65 -4.07 -7.64
CA TYR A 163 -30.10 -4.16 -7.82
C TYR A 163 -30.76 -3.04 -8.64
N LYS A 164 -30.00 -2.38 -9.52
CA LYS A 164 -30.50 -1.30 -10.39
C LYS A 164 -30.20 -1.58 -11.86
N LYS A 165 -30.73 -0.74 -12.76
CA LYS A 165 -30.66 -0.93 -14.22
C LYS A 165 -29.26 -1.16 -14.78
N LEU A 166 -28.23 -0.60 -14.13
CA LEU A 166 -26.84 -0.72 -14.56
C LEU A 166 -26.03 -1.76 -13.76
N GLU A 167 -26.68 -2.71 -13.10
CA GLU A 167 -26.02 -3.70 -12.24
C GLU A 167 -24.94 -4.51 -12.96
N ASN A 168 -25.17 -4.92 -14.21
CA ASN A 168 -24.21 -5.70 -14.98
C ASN A 168 -22.91 -4.91 -15.21
N LEU A 169 -23.05 -3.62 -15.54
CA LEU A 169 -21.91 -2.73 -15.72
C LEU A 169 -21.20 -2.50 -14.38
N PHE A 170 -21.96 -2.33 -13.30
CA PHE A 170 -21.41 -2.22 -11.94
C PHE A 170 -20.55 -3.43 -11.59
N TYR A 171 -21.06 -4.66 -11.79
CA TYR A 171 -20.32 -5.90 -11.51
C TYR A 171 -19.02 -6.03 -12.30
N ILE A 172 -19.01 -5.63 -13.58
CA ILE A 172 -17.80 -5.65 -14.41
C ILE A 172 -16.75 -4.71 -13.81
N PHE A 173 -17.13 -3.45 -13.53
CA PHE A 173 -16.21 -2.46 -12.96
C PHE A 173 -15.70 -2.85 -11.57
N THR A 174 -16.55 -3.42 -10.72
CA THR A 174 -16.12 -3.90 -9.40
C THR A 174 -15.15 -5.08 -9.52
N THR A 175 -15.40 -6.02 -10.43
CA THR A 175 -14.54 -7.19 -10.64
C THR A 175 -13.16 -6.78 -11.16
N ILE A 176 -13.13 -5.85 -12.13
CA ILE A 176 -11.87 -5.29 -12.64
C ILE A 176 -11.11 -4.60 -11.49
N SER A 177 -11.79 -3.75 -10.72
CA SER A 177 -11.16 -3.03 -9.61
C SER A 177 -10.60 -3.96 -8.53
N GLN A 178 -11.33 -5.01 -8.19
CA GLN A 178 -10.86 -6.04 -7.25
C GLN A 178 -9.65 -6.79 -7.80
N THR A 179 -9.66 -7.13 -9.08
CA THR A 179 -8.53 -7.79 -9.75
C THR A 179 -7.27 -6.94 -9.66
N PHE A 180 -7.37 -5.63 -9.96
CA PHE A 180 -6.23 -4.71 -9.83
C PHE A 180 -5.73 -4.56 -8.38
N SER A 181 -6.63 -4.62 -7.39
CA SER A 181 -6.26 -4.61 -5.97
C SER A 181 -5.47 -5.87 -5.58
N TYR A 182 -5.91 -7.05 -6.04
CA TYR A 182 -5.18 -8.31 -5.81
C TYR A 182 -3.82 -8.33 -6.53
N LEU A 183 -3.77 -7.80 -7.75
CA LEU A 183 -2.52 -7.64 -8.48
C LEU A 183 -1.55 -6.71 -7.74
N ASN A 184 -2.04 -5.59 -7.20
CA ASN A 184 -1.20 -4.68 -6.40
C ASN A 184 -0.59 -5.38 -5.18
N ALA A 185 -1.38 -6.18 -4.45
CA ALA A 185 -0.85 -6.97 -3.33
C ALA A 185 0.20 -8.01 -3.79
N SER A 186 -0.02 -8.62 -4.96
CA SER A 186 0.82 -9.69 -5.50
C SER A 186 2.14 -9.16 -6.10
N VAL A 187 2.14 -7.98 -6.73
CA VAL A 187 3.33 -7.43 -7.40
C VAL A 187 4.40 -6.97 -6.40
N ASN A 188 3.99 -6.59 -5.18
CA ASN A 188 4.90 -6.10 -4.14
C ASN A 188 6.07 -7.05 -3.86
N ILE A 189 5.84 -8.37 -3.85
CA ILE A 189 6.90 -9.36 -3.60
C ILE A 189 8.00 -9.31 -4.68
N PHE A 190 7.61 -9.12 -5.94
CA PHE A 190 8.53 -9.04 -7.07
C PHE A 190 9.33 -7.74 -7.03
N VAL A 191 8.71 -6.64 -6.63
CA VAL A 191 9.41 -5.35 -6.46
C VAL A 191 10.48 -5.47 -5.37
N TYR A 192 10.14 -6.02 -4.21
CA TYR A 192 11.11 -6.23 -3.13
C TYR A 192 12.22 -7.19 -3.54
N TYR A 193 11.91 -8.26 -4.26
CA TYR A 193 12.92 -9.21 -4.74
C TYR A 193 13.94 -8.56 -5.69
N ASN A 194 13.49 -7.67 -6.59
CA ASN A 194 14.37 -7.02 -7.56
C ASN A 194 15.20 -5.87 -6.95
N TYR A 195 14.62 -5.06 -6.07
CA TYR A 195 15.26 -3.83 -5.59
C TYR A 195 15.92 -3.95 -4.20
N ASN A 196 15.49 -4.90 -3.37
CA ASN A 196 16.04 -5.08 -2.02
C ASN A 196 17.00 -6.28 -2.01
N SER A 197 18.30 -5.99 -2.11
CA SER A 197 19.35 -7.02 -2.11
C SER A 197 19.37 -7.87 -0.83
N LYS A 198 19.03 -7.28 0.31
CA LYS A 198 18.94 -8.01 1.59
C LYS A 198 17.74 -8.97 1.58
N TYR A 199 16.59 -8.52 1.09
CA TYR A 199 15.41 -9.37 0.92
C TYR A 199 15.71 -10.56 0.00
N ARG A 200 16.32 -10.31 -1.16
CA ARG A 200 16.73 -11.36 -2.10
C ARG A 200 17.69 -12.37 -1.49
N SER A 201 18.69 -11.91 -0.72
CA SER A 201 19.65 -12.80 -0.06
C SER A 201 18.95 -13.77 0.92
N ILE A 202 18.00 -13.26 1.72
CA ILE A 202 17.25 -14.06 2.68
C ILE A 202 16.30 -15.03 1.95
N PHE A 203 15.63 -14.56 0.90
CA PHE A 203 14.77 -15.42 0.08
C PHE A 203 15.56 -16.58 -0.54
N LEU A 204 16.76 -16.30 -1.05
CA LEU A 204 17.65 -17.33 -1.60
C LEU A 204 18.21 -18.27 -0.52
N SER A 205 18.50 -17.78 0.70
CA SER A 205 18.96 -18.67 1.77
C SER A 205 17.87 -19.64 2.24
N ILE A 206 16.61 -19.20 2.29
CA ILE A 206 15.48 -20.06 2.65
C ILE A 206 15.25 -21.13 1.56
N THR A 207 15.31 -20.73 0.29
CA THR A 207 15.07 -21.63 -0.85
C THR A 207 16.23 -22.58 -1.15
N LYS A 208 17.47 -22.21 -0.81
CA LYS A 208 18.67 -23.06 -0.98
C LYS A 208 18.99 -23.95 0.23
N SER A 209 18.26 -23.84 1.34
CA SER A 209 18.52 -24.66 2.53
C SER A 209 17.68 -25.95 2.55
N LYS A 210 18.23 -27.03 1.95
CA LYS A 210 18.35 -28.40 2.51
C LYS A 210 18.92 -29.39 1.46
N PRO A 211 19.83 -30.30 1.87
CA PRO A 211 19.40 -31.47 2.62
C PRO A 211 20.06 -31.58 3.99
N THR A 212 19.25 -31.97 4.97
CA THR A 212 19.70 -32.46 6.28
C THR A 212 20.61 -33.67 6.04
N SER A 213 21.92 -33.50 6.17
CA SER A 213 22.83 -34.63 6.34
C SER A 213 22.62 -35.18 7.75
N THR A 214 21.81 -36.22 7.86
CA THR A 214 21.81 -37.12 9.02
C THR A 214 23.15 -37.84 9.06
N SER A 215 24.13 -37.22 9.72
CA SER A 215 25.41 -37.81 10.06
C SER A 215 25.27 -38.66 11.32
N LYS A 216 25.31 -39.99 11.11
CA LYS A 216 25.92 -41.03 11.96
C LYS A 216 25.63 -40.98 13.46
N THR A 217 24.68 -41.81 13.89
CA THR A 217 24.75 -42.44 15.22
C THR A 217 25.85 -43.50 15.17
N ARG A 218 26.78 -43.37 16.10
CA ARG A 218 27.88 -44.29 16.38
C ARG A 218 27.38 -45.49 17.18
#